data_AF-A0A1B6KY27-F1
#
_entry.id   AF-A0A1B6KY27-F1
#
_cell.length_a   1.000
_cell.length_b   1.000
_cell.length_c   1.000
_cell.angle_alpha   90.00
_cell.angle_beta   90.00
_cell.angle_gamma   90.00
#
_symmetry.space_group_name_H-M   'P 1'
#
loop_
_entity.id
_entity.type
_entity.pdbx_description
1 polymer ?
#
loop_
_entity_poly.entity_id
_entity_poly.type
_entity_poly.pdbx_seq_one_letter_code
_entity_poly.pdbx_strand_id
1 'polypeptide(L)'
;MRPRFAARRIAASLCLVDTNVHFFCWMDCDPTRCMEMVDKVGDCGHTFKKLKCNEGTKSRKCQEKCTRKLTCGHPCLQKCWNECNKAKCNELVESNVVPACGHSPLQVPCHMTTSVVHGGSDELLQLCNTKCTARLDCGHDCSGTCGDCMQGRLHMPCSSKTCDKELICGHTCKAECKVLCPPCKSKGCFSTCNHSKCDGRHPCIKPCDPCIKKCVWQCEHQKCTKQCGEDCNRTPCDEPCTFVLECGHQCIGFCGEIHPSLCRQCDMDNPIISARPLARFVALEDCEHIV
;
A
#
# COMPACT_ATOMS: atom_id res chain seq x y z
N MET A 1 -83.41 -5.18 61.96
CA MET A 1 -84.37 -5.22 60.84
C MET A 1 -83.91 -4.28 59.75
N ARG A 2 -83.57 -4.82 58.57
CA ARG A 2 -83.81 -4.27 57.22
C ARG A 2 -82.93 -5.03 56.20
N PRO A 3 -83.37 -5.09 54.94
CA PRO A 3 -83.33 -6.32 54.14
C PRO A 3 -82.43 -6.25 52.91
N ARG A 4 -82.31 -7.41 52.25
CA ARG A 4 -81.85 -7.73 50.89
C ARG A 4 -81.55 -6.55 49.95
N PHE A 5 -80.35 -6.56 49.36
CA PHE A 5 -80.11 -6.07 48.00
C PHE A 5 -79.29 -7.08 47.19
N ALA A 6 -79.59 -7.11 45.90
CA ALA A 6 -79.39 -8.16 44.91
C ALA A 6 -77.93 -8.52 44.62
N ALA A 7 -77.72 -9.80 44.30
CA ALA A 7 -76.51 -10.30 43.66
C ALA A 7 -76.36 -9.68 42.26
N ARG A 8 -75.32 -8.86 42.06
CA ARG A 8 -74.84 -8.46 40.75
C ARG A 8 -73.64 -9.34 40.40
N ARG A 9 -73.84 -10.21 39.42
CA ARG A 9 -72.77 -10.87 38.65
C ARG A 9 -71.82 -9.79 38.14
N ILE A 10 -70.54 -9.88 38.48
CA ILE A 10 -69.46 -9.22 37.74
C ILE A 10 -68.51 -10.31 37.26
N ALA A 11 -68.13 -10.14 36.00
CA ALA A 11 -67.57 -11.12 35.09
C ALA A 11 -66.32 -11.83 35.60
N ALA A 12 -66.23 -13.10 35.18
CA ALA A 12 -65.00 -13.88 35.15
C ALA A 12 -63.93 -13.12 34.34
N SER A 13 -62.97 -12.53 35.04
CA SER A 13 -61.72 -12.11 34.41
C SER A 13 -60.79 -13.31 34.40
N LEU A 14 -60.70 -13.90 33.21
CA LEU A 14 -59.85 -15.00 32.81
C LEU A 14 -58.42 -14.91 33.39
N CYS A 15 -58.06 -15.88 34.23
CA CYS A 15 -56.68 -16.33 34.31
C CYS A 15 -56.40 -17.17 33.06
N LEU A 16 -55.84 -16.56 32.01
CA LEU A 16 -55.23 -17.30 30.92
C LEU A 16 -53.84 -17.74 31.39
N VAL A 17 -53.76 -18.92 31.99
CA VAL A 17 -52.52 -19.69 32.06
C VAL A 17 -52.81 -20.98 31.32
N ASP A 18 -52.17 -21.12 30.16
CA ASP A 18 -52.33 -22.21 29.19
C ASP A 18 -51.60 -23.48 29.68
N THR A 19 -51.91 -23.94 30.89
CA THR A 19 -51.44 -25.23 31.39
C THR A 19 -52.58 -26.03 32.02
N ASN A 20 -52.67 -27.28 31.58
CA ASN A 20 -53.67 -28.27 31.97
C ASN A 20 -53.47 -28.67 33.44
N VAL A 21 -53.91 -27.83 34.38
CA VAL A 21 -53.86 -28.13 35.80
C VAL A 21 -55.25 -27.97 36.41
N HIS A 22 -55.91 -29.10 36.64
CA HIS A 22 -57.16 -29.18 37.38
C HIS A 22 -56.92 -28.81 38.85
N PHE A 23 -57.19 -27.56 39.23
CA PHE A 23 -57.32 -27.16 40.63
C PHE A 23 -58.79 -26.85 40.95
N PHE A 24 -59.30 -27.46 42.03
CA PHE A 24 -60.63 -27.20 42.55
C PHE A 24 -60.75 -25.73 43.01
N CYS A 25 -61.92 -25.14 42.75
CA CYS A 25 -62.24 -23.70 42.84
C CYS A 25 -62.22 -23.07 44.27
N TRP A 26 -61.58 -23.71 45.26
CA TRP A 26 -61.61 -23.29 46.68
C TRP A 26 -60.22 -23.15 47.34
N MET A 27 -59.12 -23.38 46.62
CA MET A 27 -57.78 -23.09 47.13
C MET A 27 -57.30 -21.75 46.57
N ASP A 28 -56.99 -20.81 47.46
CA ASP A 28 -56.23 -19.61 47.10
C ASP A 28 -54.94 -20.06 46.40
N CYS A 29 -54.80 -19.66 45.13
CA CYS A 29 -53.66 -20.00 44.30
C CYS A 29 -52.43 -19.26 44.86
N ASP A 30 -51.70 -19.87 45.79
CA ASP A 30 -50.48 -19.30 46.35
C ASP A 30 -49.38 -19.24 45.26
N PRO A 31 -49.09 -18.06 44.68
CA PRO A 31 -48.16 -17.92 43.57
C PRO A 31 -46.73 -18.25 43.97
N THR A 32 -46.43 -18.33 45.28
CA THR A 32 -45.08 -18.59 45.80
C THR A 32 -44.67 -20.06 45.72
N ARG A 33 -45.64 -20.97 45.54
CA ARG A 33 -45.43 -22.43 45.51
C ARG A 33 -45.39 -23.04 44.11
N CYS A 34 -45.66 -22.26 43.06
CA CYS A 34 -45.66 -22.78 41.70
C CYS A 34 -44.22 -23.02 41.21
N MET A 35 -43.90 -24.29 40.90
CA MET A 35 -42.59 -24.74 40.43
C MET A 35 -42.57 -25.06 38.93
N GLU A 36 -43.65 -24.82 38.20
CA GLU A 36 -43.69 -25.03 36.74
C GLU A 36 -42.67 -24.16 36.01
N MET A 37 -42.09 -24.73 34.96
CA MET A 37 -41.10 -24.07 34.12
C MET A 37 -41.82 -23.29 33.03
N VAL A 38 -41.77 -21.97 33.11
CA VAL A 38 -42.44 -21.05 32.21
C VAL A 38 -41.42 -20.08 31.59
N ASP A 39 -41.76 -19.57 30.41
CA ASP A 39 -41.01 -18.49 29.77
C ASP A 39 -41.52 -17.15 30.32
N LYS A 40 -40.61 -16.30 30.82
CA LYS A 40 -40.96 -15.00 31.40
C LYS A 40 -40.25 -13.86 30.70
N VAL A 41 -40.96 -12.78 30.42
CA VAL A 41 -40.36 -11.54 29.91
C VAL A 41 -39.86 -10.71 31.10
N GLY A 42 -38.58 -10.32 31.07
CA GLY A 42 -38.02 -9.43 32.10
C GLY A 42 -38.22 -7.94 31.78
N ASP A 43 -37.84 -7.07 32.72
CA ASP A 43 -37.95 -5.61 32.58
C ASP A 43 -37.13 -5.02 31.41
N CYS A 44 -36.19 -5.80 30.86
CA CYS A 44 -35.45 -5.45 29.66
C CYS A 44 -36.15 -5.81 28.34
N GLY A 45 -37.36 -6.38 28.40
CA GLY A 45 -38.13 -6.80 27.22
C GLY A 45 -37.70 -8.14 26.61
N HIS A 46 -36.66 -8.79 27.14
CA HIS A 46 -36.19 -10.10 26.67
C HIS A 46 -36.84 -11.26 27.44
N THR A 47 -37.05 -12.37 26.72
CA THR A 47 -37.65 -13.60 27.25
C THR A 47 -36.59 -14.50 27.87
N PHE A 48 -36.76 -14.80 29.15
CA PHE A 48 -35.98 -15.81 29.86
C PHE A 48 -36.69 -17.15 29.75
N LYS A 49 -36.05 -18.11 29.08
CA LYS A 49 -36.61 -19.45 28.88
C LYS A 49 -36.44 -20.32 30.12
N LYS A 50 -37.42 -21.18 30.39
CA LYS A 50 -37.33 -22.21 31.44
C LYS A 50 -37.03 -21.63 32.84
N LEU A 51 -37.88 -20.72 33.33
CA LEU A 51 -37.82 -20.21 34.69
C LEU A 51 -38.94 -20.80 35.55
N LYS A 52 -38.66 -21.06 36.83
CA LYS A 52 -39.72 -21.47 37.76
C LYS A 52 -40.72 -20.33 37.93
N CYS A 53 -42.01 -20.68 38.00
CA CYS A 53 -43.09 -19.71 38.15
C CYS A 53 -42.96 -18.83 39.42
N ASN A 54 -42.37 -19.33 40.50
CA ASN A 54 -42.10 -18.54 41.71
C ASN A 54 -40.81 -17.69 41.66
N GLU A 55 -39.94 -17.86 40.66
CA GLU A 55 -38.70 -17.08 40.53
C GLU A 55 -38.92 -15.78 39.74
N GLY A 56 -38.40 -14.66 40.26
CA GLY A 56 -38.41 -13.36 39.58
C GLY A 56 -37.28 -13.20 38.55
N THR A 57 -37.44 -12.24 37.64
CA THR A 57 -36.46 -11.93 36.59
C THR A 57 -35.44 -10.84 37.00
N LYS A 58 -35.70 -10.12 38.10
CA LYS A 58 -34.94 -8.92 38.52
C LYS A 58 -33.46 -9.16 38.87
N SER A 59 -33.11 -10.33 39.41
CA SER A 59 -31.74 -10.65 39.84
C SER A 59 -30.92 -11.39 38.76
N ARG A 60 -31.50 -11.71 37.60
CA ARG A 60 -30.85 -12.52 36.57
C ARG A 60 -30.18 -11.65 35.49
N LYS A 61 -28.97 -12.05 35.12
CA LYS A 61 -28.20 -11.41 34.04
C LYS A 61 -28.73 -11.83 32.68
N CYS A 62 -29.43 -10.94 31.98
CA CYS A 62 -29.87 -11.16 30.60
C CYS A 62 -28.65 -11.32 29.67
N GLN A 63 -28.59 -12.46 28.96
CA GLN A 63 -27.51 -12.81 28.02
C GLN A 63 -27.81 -12.42 26.58
N GLU A 64 -29.05 -12.00 26.28
CA GLU A 64 -29.47 -11.55 24.96
C GLU A 64 -28.72 -10.28 24.53
N LYS A 65 -28.68 -10.04 23.22
CA LYS A 65 -28.12 -8.81 22.65
C LYS A 65 -28.91 -7.61 23.17
N CYS A 66 -28.21 -6.55 23.57
CA CYS A 66 -28.88 -5.34 24.04
C CYS A 66 -29.63 -4.67 22.87
N THR A 67 -30.87 -4.25 23.10
CA THR A 67 -31.69 -3.50 22.14
C THR A 67 -31.63 -1.99 22.36
N ARG A 68 -30.86 -1.52 23.35
CA ARG A 68 -30.72 -0.11 23.72
C ARG A 68 -29.74 0.61 22.79
N LYS A 69 -29.89 1.94 22.68
CA LYS A 69 -28.93 2.82 22.00
C LYS A 69 -27.96 3.45 23.01
N LEU A 70 -26.71 3.63 22.60
CA LEU A 70 -25.69 4.38 23.32
C LEU A 70 -25.99 5.89 23.28
N THR A 71 -25.30 6.67 24.13
CA THR A 71 -25.42 8.15 24.15
C THR A 71 -25.05 8.80 22.82
N CYS A 72 -24.16 8.17 22.04
CA CYS A 72 -23.83 8.60 20.68
C CYS A 72 -24.91 8.24 19.63
N GLY A 73 -26.01 7.59 20.01
CA GLY A 73 -27.11 7.22 19.11
C GLY A 73 -26.97 5.84 18.43
N HIS A 74 -25.79 5.22 18.49
CA HIS A 74 -25.53 3.89 17.92
C HIS A 74 -26.12 2.74 18.76
N PRO A 75 -26.47 1.58 18.15
CA PRO A 75 -26.98 0.43 18.89
C PRO A 75 -25.92 -0.16 19.82
N CYS A 76 -26.33 -0.60 21.01
CA CYS A 76 -25.45 -1.26 21.96
C CYS A 76 -25.18 -2.70 21.53
N LEU A 77 -23.95 -3.01 21.14
CA LEU A 77 -23.53 -4.36 20.72
C LEU A 77 -23.22 -5.31 21.89
N GLN A 78 -23.38 -4.84 23.13
CA GLN A 78 -23.08 -5.62 24.34
C GLN A 78 -24.25 -6.52 24.73
N LYS A 79 -24.00 -7.44 25.68
CA LYS A 79 -25.06 -8.21 26.34
C LYS A 79 -25.96 -7.28 27.16
N CYS A 80 -27.25 -7.58 27.23
CA CYS A 80 -28.26 -6.71 27.85
C CYS A 80 -28.00 -6.42 29.34
N TRP A 81 -27.32 -7.31 30.07
CA TRP A 81 -26.91 -7.05 31.46
C TRP A 81 -25.79 -6.01 31.59
N ASN A 82 -24.98 -5.78 30.54
CA ASN A 82 -23.89 -4.83 30.60
C ASN A 82 -24.42 -3.39 30.57
N GLU A 83 -23.81 -2.52 31.37
CA GLU A 83 -24.08 -1.08 31.32
C GLU A 83 -23.68 -0.51 29.96
N CYS A 84 -24.66 -0.01 29.20
CA CYS A 84 -24.42 0.49 27.85
C CYS A 84 -23.51 1.73 27.85
N ASN A 85 -23.64 2.61 28.82
CA ASN A 85 -22.94 3.90 28.87
C ASN A 85 -21.45 3.81 29.27
N LYS A 86 -20.92 2.63 29.60
CA LYS A 86 -19.49 2.38 29.82
C LYS A 86 -18.78 1.77 28.59
N ALA A 87 -19.53 1.36 27.57
CA ALA A 87 -18.97 0.71 26.40
C ALA A 87 -18.43 1.73 25.40
N LYS A 88 -17.19 1.53 24.95
CA LYS A 88 -16.63 2.27 23.82
C LYS A 88 -17.40 1.90 22.55
N CYS A 89 -17.95 2.90 21.87
CA CYS A 89 -18.61 2.70 20.58
C CYS A 89 -17.57 2.48 19.49
N ASN A 90 -17.57 1.29 18.88
CA ASN A 90 -16.64 0.90 17.82
C ASN A 90 -17.22 1.06 16.41
N GLU A 91 -18.42 1.63 16.28
CA GLU A 91 -18.98 1.98 14.99
C GLU A 91 -18.04 2.95 14.27
N LEU A 92 -17.66 2.64 13.02
CA LEU A 92 -16.81 3.52 12.23
C LEU A 92 -17.62 4.71 11.74
N VAL A 93 -17.13 5.90 12.03
CA VAL A 93 -17.72 7.16 11.61
C VAL A 93 -16.64 8.05 10.99
N GLU A 94 -17.07 8.99 10.16
CA GLU A 94 -16.17 9.97 9.58
C GLU A 94 -15.62 10.91 10.67
N SER A 95 -14.31 11.07 10.71
CA SER A 95 -13.62 11.99 11.60
C SER A 95 -13.88 13.43 11.18
N ASN A 96 -14.26 14.26 12.13
CA ASN A 96 -14.37 15.72 11.94
C ASN A 96 -13.00 16.42 11.94
N VAL A 97 -11.91 15.69 12.18
CA VAL A 97 -10.54 16.20 12.22
C VAL A 97 -9.77 15.63 11.03
N VAL A 98 -9.12 16.52 10.27
CA VAL A 98 -8.17 16.13 9.22
C VAL A 98 -6.81 15.82 9.87
N PRO A 99 -6.30 14.58 9.76
CA PRO A 99 -4.99 14.21 10.31
C PRO A 99 -3.85 14.98 9.64
N ALA A 100 -2.68 15.03 10.29
CA ALA A 100 -1.48 15.68 9.74
C ALA A 100 -0.99 15.09 8.40
N CYS A 101 -1.40 13.86 8.04
CA CYS A 101 -1.14 13.31 6.72
C CYS A 101 -1.99 13.93 5.60
N GLY A 102 -2.97 14.78 5.92
CA GLY A 102 -3.82 15.49 4.96
C GLY A 102 -4.89 14.62 4.28
N HIS A 103 -4.98 13.32 4.61
CA HIS A 103 -5.96 12.42 4.01
C HIS A 103 -7.34 12.53 4.68
N SER A 104 -8.37 12.80 3.86
CA SER A 104 -9.78 12.85 4.25
C SER A 104 -10.66 12.28 3.13
N PRO A 105 -11.79 11.61 3.44
CA PRO A 105 -12.37 11.37 4.76
C PRO A 105 -11.68 10.23 5.53
N LEU A 106 -11.47 10.39 6.84
CA LEU A 106 -10.88 9.36 7.72
C LEU A 106 -11.98 8.65 8.50
N GLN A 107 -12.03 7.32 8.48
CA GLN A 107 -12.97 6.51 9.25
C GLN A 107 -12.35 6.10 10.58
N VAL A 108 -12.97 6.48 11.70
CA VAL A 108 -12.49 6.19 13.06
C VAL A 108 -13.60 5.63 13.93
N PRO A 109 -13.29 4.83 14.97
CA PRO A 109 -14.29 4.41 15.96
C PRO A 109 -14.99 5.63 16.59
N CYS A 110 -16.32 5.58 16.73
CA CYS A 110 -17.13 6.69 17.24
C CYS A 110 -16.68 7.20 18.61
N HIS A 111 -16.16 6.35 19.50
CA HIS A 111 -15.61 6.80 20.78
C HIS A 111 -14.32 7.62 20.68
N MET A 112 -13.67 7.64 19.51
CA MET A 112 -12.42 8.37 19.24
C MET A 112 -12.66 9.71 18.52
N THR A 113 -13.89 10.04 18.13
CA THR A 113 -14.18 11.30 17.39
C THR A 113 -13.98 12.56 18.25
N THR A 114 -14.19 12.47 19.57
CA THR A 114 -14.04 13.59 20.52
C THR A 114 -12.62 13.71 21.07
N SER A 115 -11.76 12.73 20.81
CA SER A 115 -10.34 12.79 21.14
C SER A 115 -9.62 13.67 20.12
N VAL A 116 -9.97 14.96 20.12
CA VAL A 116 -9.13 16.00 19.53
C VAL A 116 -7.89 16.06 20.40
N VAL A 117 -6.92 15.20 20.11
CA VAL A 117 -5.63 15.25 20.78
C VAL A 117 -4.98 16.55 20.36
N HIS A 118 -4.73 17.41 21.33
CA HIS A 118 -3.81 18.53 21.25
C HIS A 118 -2.59 18.12 20.39
N GLY A 119 -2.47 18.71 19.20
CA GLY A 119 -1.25 18.61 18.39
C GLY A 119 -0.88 17.22 17.89
N GLY A 120 -1.73 16.60 17.06
CA GLY A 120 -1.31 15.51 16.16
C GLY A 120 -0.95 14.21 16.89
N SER A 121 -1.94 13.54 17.49
CA SER A 121 -1.70 12.18 17.99
C SER A 121 -1.41 11.21 16.84
N ASP A 122 -0.23 10.61 16.94
CA ASP A 122 0.25 9.44 16.20
C ASP A 122 -0.85 8.34 16.04
N GLU A 123 -1.76 8.22 17.02
CA GLU A 123 -2.86 7.25 17.01
C GLU A 123 -3.87 7.42 15.87
N LEU A 124 -4.24 8.66 15.49
CA LEU A 124 -5.15 8.88 14.36
C LEU A 124 -4.44 8.65 13.02
N LEU A 125 -3.13 8.88 13.00
CA LEU A 125 -2.29 8.65 11.81
C LEU A 125 -2.18 7.16 11.49
N GLN A 126 -2.09 6.31 12.51
CA GLN A 126 -2.10 4.85 12.36
C GLN A 126 -3.42 4.29 11.81
N LEU A 127 -4.54 5.01 11.98
CA LEU A 127 -5.85 4.61 11.45
C LEU A 127 -6.06 5.02 9.98
N CYS A 128 -5.10 5.74 9.38
CA CYS A 128 -5.21 6.21 8.00
C CYS A 128 -5.02 5.07 7.00
N ASN A 129 -6.14 4.52 6.50
CA ASN A 129 -6.16 3.43 5.53
C ASN A 129 -6.02 3.88 4.07
N THR A 130 -5.71 5.16 3.81
CA THR A 130 -5.46 5.65 2.45
C THR A 130 -4.25 4.94 1.87
N LYS A 131 -4.37 4.41 0.65
CA LYS A 131 -3.27 3.71 -0.03
C LYS A 131 -2.05 4.61 -0.17
N CYS A 132 -0.88 4.06 0.17
CA CYS A 132 0.38 4.75 -0.04
C CYS A 132 0.73 4.71 -1.53
N THR A 133 0.95 5.86 -2.15
CA THR A 133 1.33 5.97 -3.58
C THR A 133 2.83 6.25 -3.76
N ALA A 134 3.62 6.07 -2.70
CA ALA A 134 5.07 6.29 -2.77
C ALA A 134 5.74 5.19 -3.61
N ARG A 135 6.64 5.62 -4.49
CA ARG A 135 7.42 4.73 -5.35
C ARG A 135 8.71 4.32 -4.64
N LEU A 136 8.91 3.02 -4.46
CA LEU A 136 10.08 2.44 -3.79
C LEU A 136 11.29 2.41 -4.73
N ASP A 137 12.48 2.15 -4.19
CA ASP A 137 13.74 2.01 -4.96
C ASP A 137 13.70 0.87 -5.99
N CYS A 138 12.86 -0.13 -5.75
CA CYS A 138 12.60 -1.21 -6.70
C CYS A 138 11.74 -0.75 -7.90
N GLY A 139 11.24 0.48 -7.89
CA GLY A 139 10.45 1.09 -8.95
C GLY A 139 8.94 0.79 -8.88
N HIS A 140 8.46 0.08 -7.86
CA HIS A 140 7.04 -0.24 -7.65
C HIS A 140 6.45 0.58 -6.50
N ASP A 141 5.13 0.65 -6.45
CA ASP A 141 4.42 1.35 -5.38
C ASP A 141 4.44 0.56 -4.07
N CYS A 142 4.46 1.28 -2.96
CA CYS A 142 4.30 0.73 -1.63
C CYS A 142 2.96 -0.02 -1.50
N SER A 143 2.98 -1.23 -0.95
CA SER A 143 1.75 -2.02 -0.77
C SER A 143 0.86 -1.58 0.38
N GLY A 144 1.43 -0.81 1.31
CA GLY A 144 0.79 -0.40 2.54
C GLY A 144 -0.14 0.80 2.38
N THR A 145 -0.74 1.19 3.49
CA THR A 145 -1.49 2.43 3.66
C THR A 145 -0.63 3.51 4.31
N CYS A 146 -1.14 4.74 4.39
CA CYS A 146 -0.49 5.86 5.07
C CYS A 146 -0.22 5.55 6.56
N GLY A 147 -1.14 4.85 7.22
CA GLY A 147 -0.96 4.35 8.59
C GLY A 147 0.13 3.29 8.68
N ASP A 148 0.10 2.28 7.79
CA ASP A 148 1.11 1.21 7.78
C ASP A 148 2.52 1.75 7.53
N CYS A 149 2.66 2.75 6.64
CA CYS A 149 3.96 3.30 6.29
C CYS A 149 4.45 4.40 7.24
N MET A 150 3.69 4.69 8.30
CA MET A 150 3.93 5.82 9.20
C MET A 150 4.17 7.11 8.42
N GLN A 151 3.28 7.41 7.46
CA GLN A 151 3.33 8.60 6.61
C GLN A 151 4.62 8.70 5.76
N GLY A 152 5.17 7.57 5.38
CA GLY A 152 6.37 7.48 4.52
C GLY A 152 7.69 7.36 5.27
N ARG A 153 7.67 7.26 6.61
CA ARG A 153 8.89 6.97 7.39
C ARG A 153 9.41 5.56 7.15
N LEU A 154 8.52 4.57 7.02
CA LEU A 154 8.89 3.17 6.80
C LEU A 154 7.94 2.51 5.80
N HIS A 155 8.30 2.49 4.53
CA HIS A 155 7.45 1.89 3.52
C HIS A 155 7.37 0.36 3.61
N MET A 156 6.16 -0.17 3.39
CA MET A 156 5.93 -1.59 3.24
C MET A 156 6.45 -2.10 1.88
N PRO A 157 6.95 -3.35 1.80
CA PRO A 157 7.45 -3.95 0.56
C PRO A 157 6.43 -3.90 -0.58
N CYS A 158 6.90 -3.82 -1.83
CA CYS A 158 6.05 -3.96 -3.02
C CYS A 158 5.21 -5.25 -2.95
N SER A 159 3.95 -5.21 -3.41
CA SER A 159 3.15 -6.43 -3.65
C SER A 159 3.38 -7.05 -5.02
N SER A 160 4.20 -6.41 -5.87
CA SER A 160 4.50 -6.93 -7.20
C SER A 160 5.21 -8.29 -7.09
N LYS A 161 4.71 -9.29 -7.81
CA LYS A 161 5.35 -10.61 -7.85
C LYS A 161 6.61 -10.62 -8.70
N THR A 162 6.69 -9.74 -9.69
CA THR A 162 7.81 -9.63 -10.63
C THR A 162 8.34 -8.22 -10.60
N CYS A 163 9.67 -8.08 -10.61
CA CYS A 163 10.31 -6.80 -10.78
C CYS A 163 10.53 -6.53 -12.27
N ASP A 164 10.14 -5.37 -12.78
CA ASP A 164 10.34 -4.97 -14.18
C ASP A 164 11.35 -3.82 -14.34
N LYS A 165 12.19 -3.61 -13.30
CA LYS A 165 13.21 -2.55 -13.29
C LYS A 165 14.34 -2.87 -14.26
N GLU A 166 14.76 -1.88 -15.05
CA GLU A 166 15.99 -1.95 -15.85
C GLU A 166 17.22 -1.90 -14.93
N LEU A 167 18.07 -2.93 -15.04
CA LEU A 167 19.31 -3.02 -14.28
C LEU A 167 20.41 -2.21 -14.97
N ILE A 168 21.50 -1.91 -14.24
CA ILE A 168 22.66 -1.16 -14.77
C ILE A 168 23.26 -1.84 -16.02
N CYS A 169 23.14 -3.17 -16.15
CA CYS A 169 23.56 -3.90 -17.33
C CYS A 169 22.60 -3.77 -18.54
N GLY A 170 21.55 -2.94 -18.44
CA GLY A 170 20.52 -2.74 -19.46
C GLY A 170 19.47 -3.85 -19.56
N HIS A 171 19.60 -4.94 -18.78
CA HIS A 171 18.59 -6.00 -18.77
C HIS A 171 17.43 -5.66 -17.84
N THR A 172 16.21 -5.99 -18.27
CA THR A 172 15.03 -5.97 -17.40
C THR A 172 15.13 -7.09 -16.36
N CYS A 173 15.01 -6.74 -15.08
CA CYS A 173 14.81 -7.72 -14.02
C CYS A 173 13.55 -8.55 -14.31
N LYS A 174 13.52 -9.81 -13.88
CA LYS A 174 12.32 -10.67 -13.89
C LYS A 174 12.22 -11.50 -12.61
N ALA A 175 13.03 -11.16 -11.61
CA ALA A 175 13.04 -11.85 -10.33
C ALA A 175 11.85 -11.39 -9.49
N GLU A 176 11.58 -12.15 -8.42
CA GLU A 176 10.60 -11.73 -7.43
C GLU A 176 10.98 -10.37 -6.82
N CYS A 177 10.03 -9.44 -6.75
CA CYS A 177 10.29 -8.09 -6.25
C CYS A 177 10.67 -8.17 -4.77
N LYS A 178 11.94 -7.85 -4.48
CA LYS A 178 12.46 -7.57 -3.16
C LYS A 178 12.99 -6.13 -3.15
N VAL A 179 13.30 -5.60 -1.97
CA VAL A 179 13.86 -4.24 -1.81
C VAL A 179 15.07 -4.02 -2.71
N LEU A 180 15.93 -5.05 -2.83
CA LEU A 180 17.10 -5.03 -3.70
C LEU A 180 16.99 -6.09 -4.79
N CYS A 181 17.29 -5.69 -6.02
CA CYS A 181 17.32 -6.62 -7.15
C CYS A 181 18.55 -7.54 -7.06
N PRO A 182 18.39 -8.85 -7.28
CA PRO A 182 19.53 -9.76 -7.34
C PRO A 182 20.40 -9.50 -8.57
N PRO A 183 21.65 -10.00 -8.59
CA PRO A 183 22.51 -9.95 -9.77
C PRO A 183 21.84 -10.53 -11.02
N CYS A 184 22.10 -9.91 -12.17
CA CYS A 184 21.47 -10.29 -13.44
C CYS A 184 21.90 -11.69 -13.89
N LYS A 185 20.92 -12.57 -14.09
CA LYS A 185 21.12 -13.93 -14.65
C LYS A 185 20.64 -14.05 -16.10
N SER A 186 20.14 -12.96 -16.68
CA SER A 186 19.69 -12.92 -18.06
C SER A 186 20.85 -13.19 -19.02
N LYS A 187 20.49 -13.73 -20.19
CA LYS A 187 21.39 -13.88 -21.35
C LYS A 187 21.16 -12.72 -22.31
N GLY A 188 22.06 -12.56 -23.28
CA GLY A 188 22.01 -11.47 -24.25
C GLY A 188 22.88 -10.28 -23.84
N CYS A 189 24.18 -10.52 -23.66
CA CYS A 189 25.15 -9.46 -23.43
C CYS A 189 25.19 -8.48 -24.62
N PHE A 190 25.21 -7.17 -24.31
CA PHE A 190 25.28 -6.11 -25.32
C PHE A 190 26.72 -5.75 -25.70
N SER A 191 27.73 -6.26 -24.99
CA SER A 191 29.13 -5.93 -25.22
C SER A 191 29.55 -6.21 -26.66
N THR A 192 30.04 -5.16 -27.30
CA THR A 192 30.58 -5.19 -28.65
C THR A 192 31.96 -4.55 -28.65
N CYS A 193 32.78 -4.97 -29.59
CA CYS A 193 34.02 -4.29 -29.91
C CYS A 193 34.15 -4.24 -31.44
N ASN A 194 35.08 -3.45 -31.96
CA ASN A 194 35.35 -3.36 -33.39
C ASN A 194 35.72 -4.70 -34.08
N HIS A 195 35.91 -5.78 -33.31
CA HIS A 195 36.26 -7.10 -33.83
C HIS A 195 35.13 -8.12 -33.85
N SER A 196 34.17 -8.00 -32.93
CA SER A 196 33.12 -8.98 -32.71
C SER A 196 32.14 -8.50 -31.65
N LYS A 197 30.87 -8.85 -31.84
CA LYS A 197 29.84 -8.77 -30.80
C LYS A 197 29.88 -10.03 -29.94
N CYS A 198 29.64 -9.89 -28.64
CA CYS A 198 29.47 -11.05 -27.76
C CYS A 198 28.31 -11.95 -28.25
N ASP A 199 28.48 -13.27 -28.20
CA ASP A 199 27.42 -14.22 -28.58
C ASP A 199 26.23 -14.23 -27.61
N GLY A 200 26.37 -13.58 -26.45
CA GLY A 200 25.34 -13.40 -25.44
C GLY A 200 24.86 -14.72 -24.80
N ARG A 201 25.55 -15.85 -25.01
CA ARG A 201 25.11 -17.15 -24.48
C ARG A 201 25.46 -17.35 -23.02
N HIS A 202 26.46 -16.63 -22.52
CA HIS A 202 26.81 -16.62 -21.11
C HIS A 202 25.80 -15.81 -20.27
N PRO A 203 25.62 -16.14 -18.98
CA PRO A 203 24.88 -15.30 -18.05
C PRO A 203 25.53 -13.93 -17.90
N CYS A 204 24.74 -12.86 -17.80
CA CYS A 204 25.23 -11.47 -17.69
C CYS A 204 26.17 -11.26 -16.48
N ILE A 205 25.97 -11.97 -15.38
CA ILE A 205 26.86 -11.90 -14.20
C ILE A 205 28.29 -12.39 -14.50
N LYS A 206 28.47 -13.24 -15.53
CA LYS A 206 29.79 -13.69 -15.95
C LYS A 206 30.38 -12.62 -16.89
N PRO A 207 31.63 -12.17 -16.67
CA PRO A 207 32.30 -11.29 -17.62
C PRO A 207 32.45 -11.97 -18.98
N CYS A 208 32.46 -11.17 -20.05
CA CYS A 208 32.80 -11.64 -21.39
C CYS A 208 34.26 -12.09 -21.45
N ASP A 209 34.54 -13.09 -22.29
CA ASP A 209 35.92 -13.44 -22.59
C ASP A 209 36.61 -12.27 -23.34
N PRO A 210 37.80 -11.82 -22.92
CA PRO A 210 38.45 -10.65 -23.48
C PRO A 210 38.87 -10.86 -24.94
N CYS A 211 38.79 -9.80 -25.74
CA CYS A 211 39.17 -9.87 -27.15
C CYS A 211 40.70 -9.87 -27.32
N ILE A 212 41.26 -10.97 -27.85
CA ILE A 212 42.71 -11.13 -28.08
C ILE A 212 43.20 -10.61 -29.44
N LYS A 213 42.31 -10.05 -30.28
CA LYS A 213 42.71 -9.44 -31.56
C LYS A 213 43.48 -8.14 -31.30
N LYS A 214 44.36 -7.75 -32.23
CA LYS A 214 45.13 -6.50 -32.14
C LYS A 214 44.19 -5.30 -32.10
N CYS A 215 44.41 -4.35 -31.19
CA CYS A 215 43.58 -3.16 -31.10
C CYS A 215 43.63 -2.35 -32.42
N VAL A 216 42.46 -1.94 -32.93
CA VAL A 216 42.32 -1.12 -34.14
C VAL A 216 42.50 0.37 -33.87
N TRP A 217 42.58 0.76 -32.60
CA TRP A 217 42.70 2.16 -32.22
C TRP A 217 44.07 2.69 -32.65
N GLN A 218 44.10 3.33 -33.83
CA GLN A 218 45.25 4.06 -34.36
C GLN A 218 44.81 5.32 -35.13
N CYS A 219 45.68 6.33 -35.19
CA CYS A 219 45.61 7.48 -36.08
C CYS A 219 47.00 7.76 -36.67
N GLU A 220 47.14 8.80 -37.49
CA GLU A 220 48.43 9.16 -38.10
C GLU A 220 49.50 9.54 -37.07
N HIS A 221 49.09 9.98 -35.87
CA HIS A 221 49.98 10.44 -34.81
C HIS A 221 50.32 9.34 -33.79
N GLN A 222 49.38 8.43 -33.50
CA GLN A 222 49.51 7.47 -32.41
C GLN A 222 48.88 6.12 -32.76
N LYS A 223 49.44 5.03 -32.21
CA LYS A 223 48.95 3.67 -32.43
C LYS A 223 49.00 2.82 -31.17
N CYS A 224 47.88 2.17 -30.85
CA CYS A 224 47.84 1.17 -29.78
C CYS A 224 48.59 -0.11 -30.20
N THR A 225 49.40 -0.66 -29.29
CA THR A 225 50.12 -1.93 -29.52
C THR A 225 49.57 -3.09 -28.68
N LYS A 226 48.55 -2.83 -27.87
CA LYS A 226 47.91 -3.80 -26.96
C LYS A 226 46.83 -4.64 -27.66
N GLN A 227 46.40 -5.69 -26.99
CA GLN A 227 45.22 -6.46 -27.41
C GLN A 227 43.95 -5.64 -27.15
N CYS A 228 42.89 -5.89 -27.92
CA CYS A 228 41.64 -5.13 -27.82
C CYS A 228 40.96 -5.22 -26.44
N GLY A 229 41.12 -6.34 -25.73
CA GLY A 229 40.57 -6.54 -24.38
C GLY A 229 41.47 -6.04 -23.25
N GLU A 230 42.62 -5.43 -23.55
CA GLU A 230 43.53 -4.83 -22.58
C GLU A 230 43.36 -3.31 -22.54
N ASP A 231 43.77 -2.70 -21.43
CA ASP A 231 43.88 -1.24 -21.35
C ASP A 231 44.85 -0.72 -22.41
N CYS A 232 44.36 0.18 -23.25
CA CYS A 232 45.13 0.75 -24.34
C CYS A 232 46.30 1.58 -23.82
N ASN A 233 47.45 1.48 -24.49
CA ASN A 233 48.68 2.19 -24.12
C ASN A 233 48.88 3.53 -24.86
N ARG A 234 47.93 3.92 -25.71
CA ARG A 234 47.89 5.25 -26.32
C ARG A 234 46.94 6.15 -25.56
N THR A 235 47.13 7.46 -25.67
CA THR A 235 46.17 8.46 -25.19
C THR A 235 45.23 8.87 -26.32
N PRO A 236 44.15 9.61 -26.02
CA PRO A 236 43.43 10.36 -27.04
C PRO A 236 44.38 11.30 -27.81
N CYS A 237 44.02 11.61 -29.05
CA CYS A 237 44.80 12.51 -29.91
C CYS A 237 44.20 13.91 -29.85
N ASP A 238 45.02 14.92 -29.53
CA ASP A 238 44.57 16.32 -29.41
C ASP A 238 44.67 17.12 -30.72
N GLU A 239 45.16 16.48 -31.80
CA GLU A 239 45.30 17.12 -33.11
C GLU A 239 43.93 17.32 -33.78
N PRO A 240 43.72 18.44 -34.50
CA PRO A 240 42.49 18.67 -35.25
C PRO A 240 42.24 17.57 -36.28
N CYS A 241 40.97 17.17 -36.43
CA CYS A 241 40.58 16.31 -37.52
C CYS A 241 40.82 17.01 -38.86
N THR A 242 41.52 16.35 -39.78
CA THR A 242 41.79 16.84 -41.14
C THR A 242 40.68 16.51 -42.13
N PHE A 243 39.68 15.71 -41.72
CA PHE A 243 38.56 15.30 -42.56
C PHE A 243 37.64 16.47 -42.94
N VAL A 244 37.16 16.47 -44.18
CA VAL A 244 36.16 17.42 -44.69
C VAL A 244 34.80 16.71 -44.72
N LEU A 245 33.82 17.28 -44.02
CA LEU A 245 32.46 16.73 -43.93
C LEU A 245 31.76 16.76 -45.30
N GLU A 246 30.65 16.04 -45.44
CA GLU A 246 29.86 16.01 -46.68
C GLU A 246 29.41 17.39 -47.16
N CYS A 247 29.21 18.34 -46.23
CA CYS A 247 28.88 19.73 -46.53
C CYS A 247 30.06 20.55 -47.09
N GLY A 248 31.26 19.96 -47.22
CA GLY A 248 32.46 20.61 -47.75
C GLY A 248 33.26 21.42 -46.72
N HIS A 249 32.85 21.44 -45.45
CA HIS A 249 33.53 22.18 -44.39
C HIS A 249 34.42 21.28 -43.52
N GLN A 250 35.40 21.91 -42.87
CA GLN A 250 36.32 21.21 -41.96
C GLN A 250 35.58 20.58 -40.78
N CYS A 251 35.92 19.32 -40.46
CA CYS A 251 35.43 18.64 -39.28
C CYS A 251 35.80 19.40 -37.99
N ILE A 252 34.86 19.44 -37.05
CA ILE A 252 35.02 20.11 -35.76
C ILE A 252 35.57 19.20 -34.66
N GLY A 253 35.97 17.97 -35.00
CA GLY A 253 36.45 16.98 -34.05
C GLY A 253 37.97 16.81 -33.99
N PHE A 254 38.38 15.75 -33.33
CA PHE A 254 39.78 15.35 -33.16
C PHE A 254 40.19 14.25 -34.15
N CYS A 255 41.49 14.16 -34.43
CA CYS A 255 42.04 13.13 -35.30
C CYS A 255 41.89 11.73 -34.69
N GLY A 256 41.36 10.78 -35.44
CA GLY A 256 41.22 9.38 -35.01
C GLY A 256 40.02 9.08 -34.11
N GLU A 257 39.17 10.06 -33.85
CA GLU A 257 37.87 9.91 -33.18
C GLU A 257 36.73 9.95 -34.22
N ILE A 258 35.54 9.45 -33.85
CA ILE A 258 34.37 9.53 -34.72
C ILE A 258 34.03 10.99 -35.02
N HIS A 259 33.81 11.27 -36.31
CA HIS A 259 33.52 12.61 -36.79
C HIS A 259 32.12 13.06 -36.34
N PRO A 260 32.00 14.20 -35.63
CA PRO A 260 30.69 14.76 -35.30
C PRO A 260 29.90 15.08 -36.57
N SER A 261 28.60 14.79 -36.56
CA SER A 261 27.68 15.12 -37.66
C SER A 261 27.40 16.62 -37.79
N LEU A 262 27.69 17.39 -36.74
CA LEU A 262 27.55 18.85 -36.74
C LEU A 262 28.71 19.55 -37.44
N CYS A 263 28.39 20.63 -38.13
CA CYS A 263 29.32 21.52 -38.80
C CYS A 263 29.26 22.93 -38.21
N ARG A 264 30.42 23.52 -37.91
CA ARG A 264 30.48 24.89 -37.36
C ARG A 264 29.86 25.96 -38.28
N GLN A 265 29.89 25.75 -39.59
CA GLN A 265 29.41 26.73 -40.57
C GLN A 265 27.95 26.51 -40.94
N CYS A 266 27.49 25.25 -41.04
CA CYS A 266 26.10 24.95 -41.35
C CYS A 266 25.19 25.04 -40.12
N ASP A 267 25.70 24.70 -38.94
CA ASP A 267 24.93 24.56 -37.69
C ASP A 267 25.26 25.68 -36.68
N MET A 268 25.46 26.91 -37.16
CA MET A 268 25.81 28.05 -36.29
C MET A 268 24.78 28.32 -35.20
N ASP A 269 23.50 28.05 -35.46
CA ASP A 269 22.39 28.24 -34.52
C ASP A 269 22.27 27.09 -33.52
N ASN A 270 23.03 26.00 -33.67
CA ASN A 270 23.00 24.90 -32.73
C ASN A 270 23.52 25.36 -31.35
N PRO A 271 22.82 25.08 -30.25
CA PRO A 271 23.22 25.52 -28.91
C PRO A 271 24.64 25.08 -28.51
N ILE A 272 25.08 23.90 -28.94
CA ILE A 272 26.40 23.34 -28.61
C ILE A 272 27.51 24.14 -29.33
N ILE A 273 27.28 24.47 -30.61
CA ILE A 273 28.23 25.20 -31.44
C ILE A 273 28.30 26.67 -31.03
N SER A 274 27.15 27.32 -30.88
CA SER A 274 27.06 28.74 -30.52
C SER A 274 27.62 29.04 -29.12
N ALA A 275 27.42 28.14 -28.15
CA ALA A 275 27.97 28.31 -26.80
C ALA A 275 29.50 28.15 -26.74
N ARG A 276 30.09 27.34 -27.64
CA ARG A 276 31.54 27.04 -27.64
C ARG A 276 32.12 27.12 -29.05
N PRO A 277 32.24 28.32 -29.64
CA PRO A 277 32.57 28.51 -31.05
C PRO A 277 34.00 28.14 -31.43
N LEU A 278 34.89 27.86 -30.46
CA LEU A 278 36.26 27.40 -30.70
C LEU A 278 36.51 25.95 -30.22
N ALA A 279 35.56 25.33 -29.53
CA ALA A 279 35.72 23.99 -28.99
C ALA A 279 35.70 22.94 -30.09
N ARG A 280 36.44 21.85 -29.87
CA ARG A 280 36.33 20.64 -30.66
C ARG A 280 35.45 19.64 -29.93
N PHE A 281 34.79 18.79 -30.70
CA PHE A 281 33.77 17.89 -30.19
C PHE A 281 34.07 16.44 -30.56
N VAL A 282 33.55 15.51 -29.77
CA VAL A 282 33.64 14.08 -30.04
C VAL A 282 32.24 13.50 -30.11
N ALA A 283 31.99 12.64 -31.08
CA ALA A 283 30.76 11.84 -31.15
C ALA A 283 30.99 10.49 -30.45
N LEU A 284 30.11 10.13 -29.52
CA LEU A 284 30.20 8.86 -28.81
C LEU A 284 29.74 7.69 -29.70
N GLU A 285 30.55 6.63 -29.82
CA GLU A 285 30.26 5.51 -30.75
C GLU A 285 28.92 4.82 -30.49
N ASP A 286 28.50 4.72 -29.23
CA ASP A 286 27.31 3.96 -28.83
C ASP A 286 25.99 4.70 -29.05
N CYS A 287 26.02 6.03 -29.16
CA CYS A 287 24.80 6.85 -29.12
C CYS A 287 24.85 8.13 -29.95
N GLU A 288 25.95 8.38 -30.67
CA GLU A 288 26.18 9.53 -31.55
C GLU A 288 26.03 10.91 -30.89
N HIS A 289 25.89 10.95 -29.57
CA HIS A 289 25.85 12.20 -28.81
C HIS A 289 27.19 12.94 -28.96
N ILE A 290 27.09 14.23 -29.21
CA ILE A 290 28.22 15.12 -29.43
C ILE A 290 28.51 15.85 -28.12
N VAL A 291 29.74 15.71 -27.61
CA VAL A 291 30.22 16.29 -26.34
C VAL A 291 31.44 17.20 -26.54
#